data_AF-A0A7X3WMG8-F1
#
_entry.id   AF-A0A7X3WMG8-F1
#
_cell.length_a   1.000
_cell.length_b   1.000
_cell.length_c   1.000
_cell.angle_alpha   90.00
_cell.angle_beta   90.00
_cell.angle_gamma   90.00
#
_symmetry.space_group_name_H-M   'P 1'
#
loop_
_entity.id
_entity.type
_entity.pdbx_description
1 polymer ?
#
loop_
_entity_poly.entity_id
_entity_poly.type
_entity_poly.pdbx_seq_one_letter_code
_entity_poly.pdbx_strand_id
1 'polypeptide(L)'
;MMRITLAIAALSLLIAGCGGSPRHKPPDTPEYHAIQDYERIAGNANLLLSTDRINWVPGRSEAERVSVECKGLYCSVGYSAYIRANKVYSLVPEEITILADTNGINTGIEYLTNRFNDLHSYAGWMEHSFFASTVVLFKHDIDPDQGVIQTYGTIAGVATMTNPVTEATWTGFATARDHNIATDMESVVVGDASISVRIDDEVLADVRLTGLTNSTTGQAYDDMIFEDMSVTDGEFSRYHADDNRLSGAFFGPSHEEVGGVFDHPEGLVGAYGGSKVAK
;
A
#
# COMPACT_ATOMS: atom_id res chain seq x y z
N MET A 1 7.35 -33.59 -48.07
CA MET A 1 8.59 -32.88 -48.43
C MET A 1 8.21 -31.61 -49.18
N MET A 2 8.21 -30.47 -48.49
CA MET A 2 7.92 -29.16 -49.09
C MET A 2 9.03 -28.22 -48.62
N ARG A 3 9.93 -27.86 -49.54
CA ARG A 3 11.00 -26.89 -49.32
C ARG A 3 10.41 -25.50 -49.52
N ILE A 4 10.36 -24.70 -48.47
CA ILE A 4 10.06 -23.27 -48.56
C ILE A 4 11.39 -22.54 -48.61
N THR A 5 11.63 -21.89 -49.74
CA THR A 5 12.82 -21.13 -50.07
C THR A 5 12.77 -19.75 -49.40
N LEU A 6 13.82 -19.43 -48.65
CA LEU A 6 14.15 -18.09 -48.14
C LEU A 6 14.20 -17.08 -49.29
N ALA A 7 13.50 -15.94 -49.16
CA ALA A 7 13.77 -14.73 -49.92
C ALA A 7 14.15 -13.62 -48.94
N ILE A 8 15.45 -13.35 -48.88
CA ILE A 8 16.05 -12.22 -48.17
C ILE A 8 15.84 -10.99 -49.06
N ALA A 9 15.00 -10.05 -48.62
CA ALA A 9 14.97 -8.70 -49.15
C ALA A 9 15.59 -7.77 -48.11
N ALA A 10 16.87 -7.46 -48.31
CA ALA A 10 17.55 -6.39 -47.62
C ALA A 10 17.01 -5.05 -48.13
N LEU A 11 16.30 -4.31 -47.27
CA LEU A 11 16.05 -2.89 -47.48
C LEU A 11 16.66 -2.12 -46.30
N SER A 12 17.91 -1.73 -46.51
CA SER A 12 18.61 -0.73 -45.72
C SER A 12 18.01 0.65 -46.00
N LEU A 13 17.24 1.19 -45.05
CA LEU A 13 17.03 2.63 -44.92
C LEU A 13 17.66 3.10 -43.60
N LEU A 14 18.89 3.60 -43.73
CA LEU A 14 19.52 4.49 -42.78
C LEU A 14 18.77 5.83 -42.84
N ILE A 15 17.93 6.11 -41.85
CA ILE A 15 17.64 7.47 -41.42
C ILE A 15 18.08 7.55 -39.96
N ALA A 16 19.39 7.75 -39.77
CA ALA A 16 19.92 8.32 -38.54
C ALA A 16 19.54 9.81 -38.51
N GLY A 17 18.26 10.08 -38.31
CA GLY A 17 17.79 11.39 -37.91
C GLY A 17 18.07 11.54 -36.43
N CYS A 18 19.20 12.15 -36.08
CA CYS A 18 19.42 12.77 -34.77
C CYS A 18 18.49 13.99 -34.60
N GLY A 19 17.20 13.83 -34.88
CA GLY A 19 16.17 14.75 -34.47
C GLY A 19 15.86 14.41 -33.03
N GLY A 20 16.65 14.94 -32.09
CA GLY A 20 16.29 14.90 -30.69
C GLY A 20 14.91 15.54 -30.56
N SER A 21 13.87 14.72 -30.42
CA SER A 21 12.55 15.24 -30.07
C SER A 21 12.77 16.16 -28.89
N PRO A 22 12.30 17.43 -28.96
CA PRO A 22 12.51 18.38 -27.89
C PRO A 22 12.05 17.69 -26.60
N ARG A 23 12.99 17.46 -25.68
CA ARG A 23 12.69 16.84 -24.38
C ARG A 23 11.66 17.75 -23.75
N HIS A 24 10.39 17.33 -23.75
CA HIS A 24 9.36 18.05 -23.05
C HIS A 24 9.80 18.06 -21.59
N LYS A 25 9.92 19.25 -21.01
CA LYS A 25 10.16 19.37 -19.58
C LYS A 25 9.02 18.59 -18.91
N PRO A 26 9.31 17.67 -17.97
CA PRO A 26 8.26 16.97 -17.25
C PRO A 26 7.28 17.97 -16.63
N PRO A 27 5.98 17.64 -16.56
CA PRO A 27 5.00 18.49 -15.90
C PRO A 27 5.38 18.65 -14.42
N ASP A 28 5.20 19.86 -13.89
CA ASP A 28 5.45 20.19 -12.49
C ASP A 28 4.11 20.19 -11.75
N THR A 29 3.54 18.98 -11.57
CA THR A 29 2.24 18.79 -10.91
C THR A 29 2.38 17.85 -9.71
N PRO A 30 1.50 17.95 -8.69
CA PRO A 30 1.52 17.05 -7.54
C PRO A 30 1.48 15.57 -7.91
N GLU A 31 0.73 15.21 -8.95
CA GLU A 31 0.61 13.83 -9.44
C GLU A 31 1.94 13.33 -10.02
N TYR A 32 2.64 14.18 -10.78
CA TYR A 32 3.96 13.83 -11.30
C TYR A 32 4.96 13.60 -10.16
N HIS A 33 4.96 14.46 -9.14
CA HIS A 33 5.81 14.29 -7.96
C HIS A 33 5.46 13.01 -7.18
N ALA A 34 4.18 12.70 -6.99
CA ALA A 34 3.76 11.48 -6.32
C ALA A 34 4.18 10.21 -7.07
N ILE A 35 4.12 10.21 -8.41
CA ILE A 35 4.66 9.11 -9.22
C ILE A 35 6.19 8.99 -9.01
N GLN A 36 6.93 10.09 -9.02
CA GLN A 36 8.37 10.08 -8.78
C GLN A 36 8.73 9.61 -7.38
N ASP A 37 7.97 10.03 -6.37
CA ASP A 37 8.14 9.58 -4.98
C ASP A 37 7.84 8.10 -4.84
N TYR A 38 6.76 7.62 -5.45
CA TYR A 38 6.46 6.20 -5.50
C TYR A 38 7.59 5.38 -6.12
N GLU A 39 8.08 5.77 -7.30
CA GLU A 39 9.19 5.08 -7.97
C GLU A 39 10.46 5.09 -7.11
N ARG A 40 10.78 6.23 -6.50
CA ARG A 40 11.93 6.41 -5.61
C ARG A 40 11.82 5.54 -4.37
N ILE A 41 10.68 5.55 -3.69
CA ILE A 41 10.44 4.78 -2.46
C ILE A 41 10.41 3.29 -2.78
N ALA A 42 9.61 2.86 -3.75
CA ALA A 42 9.51 1.45 -4.14
C ALA A 42 10.84 0.88 -4.65
N GLY A 43 11.64 1.69 -5.36
CA GLY A 43 12.96 1.32 -5.85
C GLY A 43 14.00 1.13 -4.75
N ASN A 44 13.86 1.84 -3.63
CA ASN A 44 14.80 1.82 -2.50
C ASN A 44 14.28 1.06 -1.28
N ALA A 45 13.01 0.64 -1.28
CA ALA A 45 12.39 -0.02 -0.15
C ALA A 45 13.21 -1.25 0.27
N ASN A 46 13.33 -1.46 1.58
CA ASN A 46 13.95 -2.65 2.19
C ASN A 46 12.95 -3.45 3.04
N LEU A 47 11.76 -2.91 3.28
CA LEU A 47 10.67 -3.53 4.04
C LEU A 47 9.34 -3.38 3.31
N LEU A 48 8.52 -4.42 3.41
CA LEU A 48 7.12 -4.47 3.00
C LEU A 48 6.33 -5.18 4.10
N LEU A 49 5.27 -4.54 4.58
CA LEU A 49 4.25 -5.16 5.42
C LEU A 49 2.94 -5.24 4.62
N SER A 50 2.14 -6.28 4.89
CA SER A 50 0.85 -6.49 4.25
C SER A 50 -0.11 -7.11 5.27
N THR A 51 -1.38 -6.70 5.23
CA THR A 51 -2.44 -7.46 5.88
C THR A 51 -2.61 -8.81 5.19
N ASP A 52 -3.48 -9.63 5.78
CA ASP A 52 -4.07 -10.76 5.10
C ASP A 52 -4.94 -10.25 3.95
N ARG A 53 -5.15 -11.13 2.98
CA ARG A 53 -5.96 -10.84 1.80
C ARG A 53 -7.37 -11.31 2.10
N ILE A 54 -8.35 -10.44 1.89
CA ILE A 54 -9.75 -10.85 1.96
C ILE A 54 -10.27 -10.98 0.53
N ASN A 55 -10.70 -12.18 0.17
CA ASN A 55 -11.21 -12.49 -1.17
C ASN A 55 -12.73 -12.67 -1.14
N TRP A 56 -13.43 -11.98 -2.04
CA TRP A 56 -14.84 -12.19 -2.33
C TRP A 56 -14.99 -12.85 -3.68
N VAL A 57 -15.74 -13.95 -3.68
CA VAL A 57 -16.16 -14.64 -4.89
C VAL A 57 -17.67 -14.44 -5.02
N PRO A 58 -18.16 -13.81 -6.10
CA PRO A 58 -19.58 -13.66 -6.37
C PRO A 58 -20.33 -14.98 -6.20
N GLY A 59 -21.46 -14.93 -5.50
CA GLY A 59 -22.29 -16.09 -5.20
C GLY A 59 -21.87 -16.90 -3.96
N ARG A 60 -20.76 -16.56 -3.29
CA ARG A 60 -20.45 -17.08 -1.95
C ARG A 60 -20.98 -16.13 -0.87
N SER A 61 -21.44 -16.71 0.23
CA SER A 61 -21.96 -15.95 1.39
C SER A 61 -20.87 -15.41 2.31
N GLU A 62 -19.64 -15.95 2.20
CA GLU A 62 -18.54 -15.66 3.11
C GLU A 62 -17.29 -15.28 2.31
N ALA A 63 -16.55 -14.31 2.84
CA ALA A 63 -15.25 -13.93 2.32
C ALA A 63 -14.19 -14.97 2.75
N GLU A 64 -13.20 -15.20 1.89
CA GLU A 64 -12.06 -16.07 2.19
C GLU A 64 -10.87 -15.22 2.62
N ARG A 65 -10.44 -15.37 3.88
CA ARG A 65 -9.20 -14.77 4.39
C ARG A 65 -8.01 -15.66 4.01
N VAL A 66 -7.03 -15.09 3.34
CA VAL A 66 -5.78 -15.75 2.96
C VAL A 66 -4.61 -15.07 3.67
N SER A 67 -3.92 -15.83 4.53
CA SER A 67 -2.82 -15.32 5.33
C SER A 67 -1.67 -14.82 4.47
N VAL A 68 -1.06 -13.71 4.91
CA VAL A 68 0.13 -13.15 4.29
C VAL A 68 1.26 -13.08 5.30
N GLU A 69 2.43 -13.58 4.91
CA GLU A 69 3.65 -13.49 5.70
C GLU A 69 4.74 -12.79 4.89
N CYS A 70 5.26 -11.67 5.41
CA CYS A 70 6.29 -10.87 4.78
C CYS A 70 7.63 -11.01 5.49
N LYS A 71 8.71 -11.11 4.71
CA LYS A 71 10.10 -11.09 5.19
C LYS A 71 10.93 -10.15 4.32
N GLY A 72 11.31 -9.00 4.87
CA GLY A 72 11.92 -7.91 4.11
C GLY A 72 10.99 -7.46 2.99
N LEU A 73 11.38 -7.68 1.73
CA LEU A 73 10.60 -7.28 0.55
C LEU A 73 9.75 -8.39 -0.06
N TYR A 74 9.71 -9.57 0.56
CA TYR A 74 9.05 -10.74 0.00
C TYR A 74 7.87 -11.13 0.86
N CYS A 75 6.68 -11.19 0.28
CA CYS A 75 5.49 -11.70 0.96
C CYS A 75 5.02 -13.00 0.31
N SER A 76 4.69 -13.99 1.13
CA SER A 76 3.97 -15.19 0.72
C SER A 76 2.47 -14.99 0.96
N VAL A 77 1.64 -15.50 0.04
CA VAL A 77 0.17 -15.40 0.13
C VAL A 77 -0.40 -16.82 0.16
N GLY A 78 -0.92 -17.24 1.31
CA GLY A 78 -1.30 -18.63 1.57
C GLY A 78 -0.13 -19.59 1.33
N TYR A 79 -0.35 -20.64 0.54
CA TYR A 79 0.69 -21.61 0.15
C TYR A 79 1.43 -21.24 -1.16
N SER A 80 1.17 -20.05 -1.72
CA SER A 80 1.64 -19.65 -3.06
C SER A 80 2.80 -18.63 -3.03
N ALA A 81 3.39 -18.44 -4.22
CA ALA A 81 4.69 -17.81 -4.48
C ALA A 81 4.92 -16.43 -3.84
N TYR A 82 6.20 -16.16 -3.55
CA TYR A 82 6.70 -14.88 -3.04
C TYR A 82 6.48 -13.74 -4.03
N ILE A 83 5.78 -12.70 -3.61
CA ILE A 83 5.69 -11.45 -4.36
C ILE A 83 6.73 -10.48 -3.80
N ARG A 84 7.60 -9.95 -4.67
CA ARG A 84 8.57 -8.92 -4.31
C ARG A 84 7.92 -7.56 -4.42
N ALA A 85 8.08 -6.67 -3.43
CA ALA A 85 7.51 -5.32 -3.44
C ALA A 85 7.69 -4.61 -4.80
N ASN A 86 8.92 -4.57 -5.32
CA ASN A 86 9.21 -3.93 -6.61
C ASN A 86 8.59 -4.60 -7.85
N LYS A 87 8.01 -5.80 -7.72
CA LYS A 87 7.22 -6.47 -8.76
C LYS A 87 5.71 -6.30 -8.56
N VAL A 88 5.23 -6.18 -7.33
CA VAL A 88 3.85 -5.74 -7.05
C VAL A 88 3.63 -4.37 -7.69
N TYR A 89 4.64 -3.52 -7.59
CA TYR A 89 4.61 -2.10 -7.94
C TYR A 89 5.28 -1.76 -9.27
N SER A 90 5.57 -2.75 -10.13
CA SER A 90 6.09 -2.48 -11.48
C SER A 90 4.99 -2.01 -12.46
N LEU A 91 3.76 -1.90 -11.98
CA LEU A 91 2.65 -1.32 -12.71
C LEU A 91 2.70 0.16 -12.36
N VAL A 92 3.30 0.96 -13.24
CA VAL A 92 3.18 2.42 -13.13
C VAL A 92 1.69 2.72 -13.19
N PRO A 93 1.11 3.38 -12.18
CA PRO A 93 -0.31 3.66 -12.20
C PRO A 93 -0.67 4.46 -13.45
N GLU A 94 -1.84 4.14 -14.01
CA GLU A 94 -2.35 4.89 -15.15
C GLU A 94 -2.71 6.32 -14.72
N GLU A 95 -3.23 6.43 -13.50
CA GLU A 95 -3.66 7.70 -12.91
C GLU A 95 -3.41 7.69 -11.40
N ILE A 96 -2.79 8.77 -10.90
CA ILE A 96 -2.79 9.14 -9.49
C ILE A 96 -3.54 10.46 -9.39
N THR A 97 -4.52 10.54 -8.49
CA THR A 97 -5.17 11.80 -8.12
C THR A 97 -4.80 12.15 -6.69
N ILE A 98 -4.13 13.28 -6.48
CA ILE A 98 -3.85 13.78 -5.13
C ILE A 98 -5.09 14.48 -4.58
N LEU A 99 -5.52 14.04 -3.40
CA LEU A 99 -6.70 14.55 -2.73
C LEU A 99 -6.35 15.62 -1.69
N ALA A 100 -5.28 15.39 -0.92
CA ALA A 100 -4.84 16.32 0.11
C ALA A 100 -3.35 16.14 0.43
N ASP A 101 -2.71 17.22 0.85
CA ASP A 101 -1.44 17.20 1.59
C ASP A 101 -1.77 17.58 3.04
N THR A 102 -1.34 16.76 3.99
CA THR A 102 -1.41 17.12 5.41
C THR A 102 -0.18 16.60 6.12
N ASN A 103 0.54 17.53 6.76
CA ASN A 103 1.79 17.25 7.48
C ASN A 103 2.85 16.52 6.62
N GLY A 104 2.92 16.86 5.33
CA GLY A 104 3.87 16.25 4.39
C GLY A 104 3.48 14.84 3.96
N ILE A 105 2.22 14.44 4.18
CA ILE A 105 1.64 13.20 3.65
C ILE A 105 0.73 13.59 2.50
N ASN A 106 1.15 13.27 1.28
CA ASN A 106 0.28 13.37 0.11
C ASN A 106 -0.65 12.16 0.12
N THR A 107 -1.96 12.40 0.20
CA THR A 107 -2.96 11.34 0.11
C THR A 107 -3.64 11.39 -1.24
N GLY A 108 -4.00 10.23 -1.77
CA GLY A 108 -4.55 10.14 -3.10
C GLY A 108 -5.11 8.79 -3.45
N ILE A 109 -5.68 8.73 -4.67
CA ILE A 109 -6.21 7.51 -5.24
C ILE A 109 -5.35 7.12 -6.43
N GLU A 110 -5.01 5.85 -6.49
CA GLU A 110 -4.31 5.19 -7.57
C GLU A 110 -5.30 4.30 -8.32
N TYR A 111 -5.35 4.46 -9.65
CA TYR A 111 -6.12 3.60 -10.53
C TYR A 111 -5.20 2.86 -11.50
N LEU A 112 -5.48 1.57 -11.65
CA LEU A 112 -4.89 0.76 -12.69
C LEU A 112 -5.97 -0.15 -13.28
N THR A 113 -6.30 0.06 -14.54
CA THR A 113 -7.27 -0.76 -15.27
C THR A 113 -6.58 -1.48 -16.41
N ASN A 114 -6.63 -2.81 -16.42
CA ASN A 114 -6.22 -3.58 -17.59
C ASN A 114 -7.23 -4.69 -17.90
N ARG A 115 -6.85 -5.54 -18.84
CA ARG A 115 -7.69 -6.66 -19.30
C ARG A 115 -8.04 -7.63 -18.16
N PHE A 116 -7.14 -7.84 -17.21
CA PHE A 116 -7.25 -8.88 -16.20
C PHE A 116 -7.62 -8.34 -14.82
N ASN A 117 -7.43 -7.05 -14.56
CA ASN A 117 -7.80 -6.47 -13.28
C ASN A 117 -8.21 -5.00 -13.38
N ASP A 118 -9.06 -4.60 -12.43
CA ASP A 118 -9.22 -3.23 -11.98
C ASP A 118 -8.65 -3.13 -10.57
N LEU A 119 -7.74 -2.19 -10.35
CA LEU A 119 -7.11 -1.95 -9.05
C LEU A 119 -7.35 -0.51 -8.64
N HIS A 120 -7.86 -0.34 -7.43
CA HIS A 120 -8.06 0.95 -6.79
C HIS A 120 -7.32 0.95 -5.45
N SER A 121 -6.33 1.83 -5.29
CA SER A 121 -5.66 2.03 -4.00
C SER A 121 -5.97 3.42 -3.47
N TYR A 122 -6.37 3.50 -2.20
CA TYR A 122 -6.29 4.76 -1.45
C TYR A 122 -4.98 4.74 -0.69
N ALA A 123 -4.12 5.73 -0.91
CA ALA A 123 -2.74 5.69 -0.45
C ALA A 123 -2.27 7.03 0.14
N GLY A 124 -1.21 6.94 0.93
CA GLY A 124 -0.45 8.08 1.43
C GLY A 124 1.03 7.91 1.08
N TRP A 125 1.61 8.93 0.45
CA TRP A 125 3.03 9.03 0.11
C TRP A 125 3.72 10.00 1.06
N MET A 126 4.84 9.55 1.64
CA MET A 126 5.71 10.32 2.52
C MET A 126 7.12 10.37 1.90
N GLU A 127 8.13 10.90 2.59
CA GLU A 127 9.49 10.99 2.05
C GLU A 127 10.17 9.61 1.96
N HIS A 128 10.00 8.73 2.94
CA HIS A 128 10.74 7.47 3.05
C HIS A 128 9.88 6.22 2.87
N SER A 129 8.56 6.37 2.87
CA SER A 129 7.60 5.27 2.79
C SER A 129 6.27 5.69 2.17
N PHE A 130 5.48 4.70 1.76
CA PHE A 130 4.08 4.88 1.38
C PHE A 130 3.24 3.76 1.95
N PHE A 131 1.99 4.06 2.27
CA PHE A 131 0.99 3.10 2.73
C PHE A 131 -0.25 3.15 1.86
N ALA A 132 -0.97 2.04 1.74
CA ALA A 132 -2.16 1.95 0.91
C ALA A 132 -3.14 0.90 1.41
N SER A 133 -4.44 1.17 1.23
CA SER A 133 -5.50 0.16 1.25
C SER A 133 -5.99 -0.08 -0.18
N THR A 134 -5.77 -1.29 -0.68
CA THR A 134 -6.02 -1.65 -2.07
C THR A 134 -7.22 -2.57 -2.17
N VAL A 135 -8.02 -2.36 -3.22
CA VAL A 135 -9.00 -3.32 -3.72
C VAL A 135 -8.65 -3.67 -5.16
N VAL A 136 -8.72 -4.96 -5.49
CA VAL A 136 -8.47 -5.48 -6.83
C VAL A 136 -9.64 -6.34 -7.25
N LEU A 137 -10.30 -5.99 -8.35
CA LEU A 137 -11.22 -6.86 -9.05
C LEU A 137 -10.43 -7.63 -10.12
N PHE A 138 -10.22 -8.93 -9.91
CA PHE A 138 -9.69 -9.82 -10.93
C PHE A 138 -10.81 -10.19 -11.91
N LYS A 139 -10.68 -9.75 -13.15
CA LYS A 139 -11.64 -10.03 -14.23
C LYS A 139 -11.40 -11.42 -14.80
N HIS A 140 -12.47 -12.14 -15.10
CA HIS A 140 -12.39 -13.42 -15.79
C HIS A 140 -12.87 -13.24 -17.24
N ASP A 141 -11.96 -13.43 -18.20
CA ASP A 141 -12.19 -13.20 -19.65
C ASP A 141 -13.41 -13.96 -20.21
N ILE A 142 -13.72 -15.13 -19.65
CA ILE A 142 -14.79 -16.03 -20.15
C ILE A 142 -16.10 -15.80 -19.39
N ASP A 143 -16.02 -15.33 -18.14
CA ASP A 143 -17.19 -15.15 -17.26
C ASP A 143 -16.99 -13.92 -16.38
N PRO A 144 -17.28 -12.71 -16.91
CA PRO A 144 -17.02 -11.46 -16.20
C PRO A 144 -17.71 -11.37 -14.83
N ASP A 145 -18.83 -12.08 -14.65
CA ASP A 145 -19.61 -12.11 -13.42
C ASP A 145 -18.96 -12.99 -12.33
N GLN A 146 -17.91 -13.75 -12.67
CA GLN A 146 -17.14 -14.59 -11.75
C GLN A 146 -15.80 -13.97 -11.32
N GLY A 147 -15.65 -12.65 -11.46
CA GLY A 147 -14.45 -11.97 -10.98
C GLY A 147 -14.24 -12.16 -9.48
N VAL A 148 -12.99 -12.10 -9.01
CA VAL A 148 -12.67 -12.16 -7.56
C VAL A 148 -12.31 -10.76 -7.12
N ILE A 149 -12.96 -10.26 -6.08
CA ILE A 149 -12.57 -9.01 -5.43
C ILE A 149 -11.62 -9.36 -4.30
N GLN A 150 -10.48 -8.68 -4.24
CA GLN A 150 -9.49 -8.86 -3.19
C GLN A 150 -9.21 -7.52 -2.51
N THR A 151 -9.21 -7.47 -1.19
CA THR A 151 -8.78 -6.29 -0.41
C THR A 151 -7.60 -6.61 0.49
N TYR A 152 -6.76 -5.61 0.74
CA TYR A 152 -5.62 -5.68 1.65
C TYR A 152 -5.05 -4.29 1.95
N GLY A 153 -4.36 -4.17 3.08
CA GLY A 153 -3.49 -3.04 3.39
C GLY A 153 -2.02 -3.38 3.13
N THR A 154 -1.23 -2.38 2.74
CA THR A 154 0.22 -2.49 2.53
C THR A 154 0.95 -1.25 3.00
N ILE A 155 2.19 -1.42 3.45
CA ILE A 155 3.16 -0.32 3.59
C ILE A 155 4.52 -0.79 3.08
N ALA A 156 5.21 0.08 2.34
CA ALA A 156 6.57 -0.18 1.88
C ALA A 156 7.43 1.07 2.02
N GLY A 157 8.71 0.87 2.28
CA GLY A 157 9.64 2.00 2.41
C GLY A 157 11.04 1.60 2.83
N VAL A 158 11.83 2.63 3.11
CA VAL A 158 13.20 2.51 3.65
C VAL A 158 13.13 2.48 5.18
N ALA A 159 12.92 1.28 5.71
CA ALA A 159 12.85 1.04 7.15
C ALA A 159 14.18 1.35 7.82
N THR A 160 14.10 1.96 9.02
CA THR A 160 15.26 2.39 9.80
C THR A 160 16.05 1.22 10.40
N MET A 161 15.40 0.07 10.59
CA MET A 161 15.99 -1.17 11.16
C MET A 161 16.65 -0.99 12.54
N THR A 162 16.27 0.05 13.27
CA THR A 162 16.78 0.35 14.62
C THR A 162 15.66 1.00 15.44
N ASN A 163 15.73 0.87 16.77
CA ASN A 163 14.75 1.48 17.65
C ASN A 163 14.97 3.01 17.77
N PRO A 164 13.90 3.81 17.93
CA PRO A 164 14.04 5.21 18.33
C PRO A 164 14.82 5.33 19.65
N VAL A 165 15.68 6.36 19.73
CA VAL A 165 16.49 6.66 20.93
C VAL A 165 15.97 7.86 21.72
N THR A 166 14.89 8.49 21.24
CA THR A 166 14.19 9.57 21.93
C THR A 166 12.67 9.37 21.80
N GLU A 167 11.93 9.83 22.82
CA GLU A 167 10.47 9.86 22.75
C GLU A 167 9.99 10.82 21.66
N ALA A 168 9.02 10.36 20.88
CA ALA A 168 8.47 11.09 19.75
C ALA A 168 7.03 10.68 19.48
N THR A 169 6.36 11.54 18.71
CA THR A 169 4.99 11.32 18.25
C THR A 169 4.96 11.54 16.75
N TRP A 170 4.20 10.70 16.06
CA TRP A 170 3.88 10.82 14.65
C TRP A 170 2.37 10.95 14.51
N THR A 171 1.95 11.76 13.55
CA THR A 171 0.54 11.99 13.22
C THR A 171 0.33 11.82 11.73
N GLY A 172 -0.77 11.20 11.34
CA GLY A 172 -1.14 11.03 9.94
C GLY A 172 -2.49 10.37 9.80
N PHE A 173 -2.58 9.41 8.88
CA PHE A 173 -3.86 8.86 8.43
C PHE A 173 -3.91 7.35 8.51
N ALA A 174 -5.11 6.83 8.68
CA ALA A 174 -5.47 5.44 8.46
C ALA A 174 -6.43 5.34 7.27
N THR A 175 -6.25 4.31 6.46
CA THR A 175 -7.14 3.97 5.36
C THR A 175 -7.41 2.47 5.36
N ALA A 176 -8.65 2.08 5.09
CA ALA A 176 -9.05 0.69 5.06
C ALA A 176 -10.16 0.42 4.04
N ARG A 177 -10.35 -0.87 3.74
CA ARG A 177 -11.50 -1.35 2.97
C ARG A 177 -12.49 -2.04 3.89
N ASP A 178 -13.76 -1.66 3.75
CA ASP A 178 -14.86 -2.37 4.40
C ASP A 178 -15.27 -3.57 3.54
N HIS A 179 -15.14 -4.72 4.18
CA HIS A 179 -15.34 -6.03 3.64
C HIS A 179 -16.84 -6.32 3.38
N ASN A 180 -17.75 -5.62 4.09
CA ASN A 180 -19.21 -5.78 3.94
C ASN A 180 -19.75 -5.15 2.65
N ILE A 181 -18.97 -4.29 2.01
CA ILE A 181 -19.33 -3.56 0.79
C ILE A 181 -18.25 -3.70 -0.29
N ALA A 182 -17.56 -4.85 -0.29
CA ALA A 182 -16.42 -5.11 -1.17
C ALA A 182 -16.70 -4.88 -2.68
N THR A 183 -17.95 -4.93 -3.13
CA THR A 183 -18.34 -4.64 -4.52
C THR A 183 -18.24 -3.17 -4.90
N ASP A 184 -18.25 -2.26 -3.93
CA ASP A 184 -17.99 -0.84 -4.15
C ASP A 184 -16.48 -0.57 -4.00
N MET A 185 -15.77 -0.59 -5.12
CA MET A 185 -14.32 -0.36 -5.16
C MET A 185 -13.92 1.07 -4.80
N GLU A 186 -14.85 2.02 -4.85
CA GLU A 186 -14.60 3.41 -4.44
C GLU A 186 -14.80 3.59 -2.94
N SER A 187 -15.50 2.66 -2.27
CA SER A 187 -15.72 2.73 -0.83
C SER A 187 -14.42 2.53 -0.04
N VAL A 188 -14.07 3.54 0.75
CA VAL A 188 -12.90 3.56 1.61
C VAL A 188 -13.29 4.04 3.00
N VAL A 189 -12.70 3.44 4.01
CA VAL A 189 -12.75 3.91 5.39
C VAL A 189 -11.51 4.74 5.64
N VAL A 190 -11.69 5.98 6.09
CA VAL A 190 -10.59 6.90 6.40
C VAL A 190 -10.67 7.33 7.86
N GLY A 191 -9.53 7.61 8.46
CA GLY A 191 -9.44 8.16 9.80
C GLY A 191 -8.05 8.71 10.10
N ASP A 192 -7.86 9.09 11.36
CA ASP A 192 -6.60 9.64 11.85
C ASP A 192 -5.72 8.54 12.43
N ALA A 193 -4.41 8.71 12.32
CA ALA A 193 -3.42 7.86 12.97
C ALA A 193 -2.53 8.70 13.90
N SER A 194 -2.40 8.25 15.15
CA SER A 194 -1.45 8.80 16.12
C SER A 194 -0.58 7.68 16.69
N ILE A 195 0.73 7.86 16.58
CA ILE A 195 1.71 6.90 17.05
C ILE A 195 2.64 7.62 18.03
N SER A 196 2.89 7.04 19.19
CA SER A 196 3.86 7.59 20.15
C SER A 196 4.80 6.53 20.63
N VAL A 197 6.05 6.93 20.87
CA VAL A 197 7.07 6.07 21.46
C VAL A 197 7.48 6.60 22.82
N ARG A 198 7.50 5.69 23.80
CA ARG A 198 8.03 5.91 25.16
C ARG A 198 9.30 5.09 25.33
N ILE A 199 10.25 5.61 26.10
CA ILE A 199 11.54 4.95 26.35
C ILE A 199 11.72 4.80 27.86
N ASP A 200 11.47 3.60 28.36
CA ASP A 200 11.69 3.20 29.74
C ASP A 200 12.87 2.21 29.81
N ASP A 201 12.70 1.06 30.47
CA ASP A 201 13.64 -0.07 30.41
C ASP A 201 13.65 -0.74 29.02
N GLU A 202 12.58 -0.56 28.25
CA GLU A 202 12.41 -0.96 26.86
C GLU A 202 11.77 0.16 26.03
N VAL A 203 11.82 0.04 24.70
CA VAL A 203 11.17 0.99 23.79
C VAL A 203 9.76 0.48 23.49
N LEU A 204 8.76 1.28 23.82
CA LEU A 204 7.34 0.92 23.68
C LEU A 204 6.66 1.86 22.69
N ALA A 205 5.83 1.29 21.80
CA ALA A 205 4.99 2.04 20.87
C ALA A 205 3.51 1.91 21.26
N ASP A 206 2.83 3.04 21.24
CA ASP A 206 1.37 3.13 21.30
C ASP A 206 0.86 3.59 19.93
N VAL A 207 -0.22 2.97 19.46
CA VAL A 207 -0.91 3.34 18.21
C VAL A 207 -2.39 3.54 18.48
N ARG A 208 -2.91 4.67 18.01
CA ARG A 208 -4.33 5.01 18.02
C ARG A 208 -4.79 5.32 16.61
N LEU A 209 -5.76 4.55 16.11
CA LEU A 209 -6.45 4.81 14.85
C LEU A 209 -7.86 5.26 15.22
N THR A 210 -8.22 6.50 14.91
CA THR A 210 -9.44 7.13 15.42
C THR A 210 -10.29 7.76 14.34
N GLY A 211 -11.59 7.89 14.60
CA GLY A 211 -12.50 8.57 13.68
C GLY A 211 -12.70 7.82 12.36
N LEU A 212 -12.49 6.50 12.36
CA LEU A 212 -12.63 5.64 11.20
C LEU A 212 -14.06 5.73 10.65
N THR A 213 -14.20 6.32 9.47
CA THR A 213 -15.50 6.55 8.83
C THR A 213 -15.46 6.15 7.37
N ASN A 214 -16.47 5.40 6.93
CA ASN A 214 -16.66 5.11 5.53
C ASN A 214 -17.06 6.37 4.75
N SER A 215 -16.28 6.74 3.73
CA SER A 215 -16.51 7.96 2.95
C SER A 215 -17.79 7.91 2.11
N THR A 216 -18.24 6.71 1.72
CA THR A 216 -19.44 6.51 0.91
C THR A 216 -20.70 6.43 1.77
N THR A 217 -20.70 5.59 2.80
CA THR A 217 -21.90 5.28 3.59
C THR A 217 -22.06 6.18 4.82
N GLY A 218 -20.99 6.85 5.25
CA GLY A 218 -20.95 7.60 6.51
C GLY A 218 -20.97 6.72 7.76
N GLN A 219 -20.85 5.39 7.61
CA GLN A 219 -20.73 4.46 8.73
C GLN A 219 -19.45 4.75 9.51
N ALA A 220 -19.59 4.99 10.81
CA ALA A 220 -18.48 5.07 11.74
C ALA A 220 -18.12 3.67 12.28
N TYR A 221 -16.85 3.47 12.56
CA TYR A 221 -16.28 2.28 13.17
C TYR A 221 -15.67 2.63 14.52
N ASP A 222 -15.52 1.65 15.39
CA ASP A 222 -14.86 1.84 16.68
C ASP A 222 -13.38 2.23 16.50
N ASP A 223 -12.85 3.01 17.44
CA ASP A 223 -11.45 3.38 17.45
C ASP A 223 -10.57 2.15 17.80
N MET A 224 -9.39 2.06 17.17
CA MET A 224 -8.40 1.03 17.49
C MET A 224 -7.29 1.60 18.36
N ILE A 225 -7.07 0.99 19.53
CA ILE A 225 -6.05 1.43 20.49
C ILE A 225 -5.15 0.25 20.86
N PHE A 226 -3.86 0.40 20.59
CA PHE A 226 -2.81 -0.55 20.94
C PHE A 226 -1.77 0.17 21.79
N GLU A 227 -1.58 -0.29 23.02
CA GLU A 227 -0.67 0.34 23.99
C GLU A 227 0.42 -0.63 24.40
N ASP A 228 1.62 -0.12 24.69
CA ASP A 228 2.76 -0.87 25.22
C ASP A 228 3.21 -2.01 24.29
N MET A 229 3.35 -1.74 22.99
CA MET A 229 3.95 -2.70 22.07
C MET A 229 5.47 -2.57 22.09
N SER A 230 6.18 -3.63 22.49
CA SER A 230 7.65 -3.65 22.42
C SER A 230 8.13 -3.40 20.99
N VAL A 231 9.05 -2.45 20.84
CA VAL A 231 9.72 -2.13 19.58
C VAL A 231 11.05 -2.87 19.53
N THR A 232 11.26 -3.66 18.49
CA THR A 232 12.52 -4.39 18.25
C THR A 232 12.97 -4.16 16.82
N ASP A 233 14.23 -3.75 16.64
CA ASP A 233 14.83 -3.40 15.35
C ASP A 233 13.98 -2.41 14.52
N GLY A 234 13.30 -1.49 15.20
CA GLY A 234 12.43 -0.49 14.56
C GLY A 234 11.08 -1.02 14.07
N GLU A 235 10.71 -2.24 14.41
CA GLU A 235 9.42 -2.85 14.12
C GLU A 235 8.65 -3.10 15.42
N PHE A 236 7.32 -3.08 15.33
CA PHE A 236 6.42 -3.41 16.44
C PHE A 236 5.18 -4.12 15.89
N SER A 237 4.61 -5.03 16.67
CA SER A 237 3.37 -5.69 16.28
C SER A 237 2.63 -6.26 17.48
N ARG A 238 1.32 -6.41 17.32
CA ARG A 238 0.46 -7.12 18.25
C ARG A 238 -0.60 -7.89 17.48
N TYR A 239 -0.82 -9.11 17.93
CA TYR A 239 -1.80 -10.03 17.39
C TYR A 239 -2.72 -10.43 18.54
N HIS A 240 -3.98 -10.02 18.49
CA HIS A 240 -5.02 -10.53 19.39
C HIS A 240 -5.82 -11.64 18.69
N ALA A 241 -6.64 -12.36 19.45
CA ALA A 241 -7.68 -13.19 18.87
C ALA A 241 -8.72 -12.31 18.13
N ASP A 242 -9.54 -12.90 17.26
CA ASP A 242 -10.65 -12.24 16.55
C ASP A 242 -10.24 -11.20 15.50
N ASP A 243 -9.22 -11.51 14.68
CA ASP A 243 -8.80 -10.67 13.56
C ASP A 243 -8.41 -9.23 13.95
N ASN A 244 -8.00 -9.01 15.19
CA ASN A 244 -7.49 -7.73 15.69
C ASN A 244 -5.95 -7.74 15.67
N ARG A 245 -5.37 -7.33 14.54
CA ARG A 245 -3.92 -7.32 14.32
C ARG A 245 -3.46 -5.92 13.98
N LEU A 246 -2.28 -5.57 14.47
CA LEU A 246 -1.56 -4.39 14.04
C LEU A 246 -0.06 -4.69 13.95
N SER A 247 0.57 -4.22 12.89
CA SER A 247 2.03 -4.27 12.73
C SER A 247 2.52 -3.00 12.08
N GLY A 248 3.65 -2.48 12.53
CA GLY A 248 4.25 -1.28 11.97
C GLY A 248 5.76 -1.25 12.09
N ALA A 249 6.34 -0.28 11.40
CA ALA A 249 7.76 -0.03 11.38
C ALA A 249 8.05 1.47 11.27
N PHE A 250 9.25 1.86 11.69
CA PHE A 250 9.79 3.20 11.48
C PHE A 250 10.57 3.29 10.17
N PHE A 251 10.46 4.43 9.50
CA PHE A 251 11.07 4.71 8.21
C PHE A 251 11.90 6.00 8.28
N GLY A 252 12.90 6.07 7.40
CA GLY A 252 13.84 7.18 7.33
C GLY A 252 15.02 7.06 8.29
N PRO A 253 16.13 7.79 8.05
CA PRO A 253 17.38 7.65 8.80
C PRO A 253 17.29 8.09 10.28
N SER A 254 16.30 8.90 10.64
CA SER A 254 16.09 9.44 12.00
C SER A 254 14.69 9.17 12.54
N HIS A 255 14.03 8.12 12.00
CA HIS A 255 12.65 7.75 12.32
C HIS A 255 11.70 8.91 12.01
N GLU A 256 11.91 9.61 10.91
CA GLU A 256 11.08 10.74 10.46
C GLU A 256 9.63 10.30 10.20
N GLU A 257 9.43 9.02 9.90
CA GLU A 257 8.15 8.42 9.53
C GLU A 257 7.89 7.13 10.31
N VAL A 258 6.61 6.81 10.42
CA VAL A 258 6.13 5.52 10.92
C VAL A 258 4.92 5.12 10.11
N GLY A 259 4.70 3.82 9.96
CA GLY A 259 3.44 3.33 9.44
C GLY A 259 3.32 1.83 9.58
N GLY A 260 2.21 1.29 9.10
CA GLY A 260 1.89 -0.10 9.32
C GLY A 260 0.62 -0.54 8.62
N VAL A 261 0.19 -1.74 9.00
CA VAL A 261 -1.02 -2.39 8.54
C VAL A 261 -1.85 -2.88 9.72
N PHE A 262 -3.15 -2.99 9.53
CA PHE A 262 -4.07 -3.44 10.57
C PHE A 262 -5.24 -4.25 10.01
N ASP A 263 -5.75 -5.15 10.84
CA ASP A 263 -7.01 -5.85 10.68
C ASP A 263 -7.93 -5.44 11.85
N HIS A 264 -9.14 -4.95 11.55
CA HIS A 264 -10.13 -4.51 12.53
C HIS A 264 -11.13 -5.65 12.83
N PRO A 265 -11.62 -5.82 14.08
CA PRO A 265 -12.61 -6.84 14.43
C PRO A 265 -13.91 -6.79 13.62
N GLU A 266 -14.35 -5.59 13.22
CA GLU A 266 -15.50 -5.38 12.33
C GLU A 266 -15.17 -5.68 10.84
N GLY A 267 -14.02 -6.31 10.60
CA GLY A 267 -13.53 -6.82 9.33
C GLY A 267 -12.93 -5.79 8.39
N LEU A 268 -12.50 -4.63 8.88
CA LEU A 268 -11.71 -3.71 8.06
C LEU A 268 -10.30 -4.27 7.85
N VAL A 269 -9.75 -4.10 6.65
CA VAL A 269 -8.31 -4.34 6.40
C VAL A 269 -7.69 -3.08 5.82
N GLY A 270 -6.59 -2.63 6.41
CA GLY A 270 -6.08 -1.29 6.14
C GLY A 270 -4.60 -1.09 6.41
N ALA A 271 -4.18 0.13 6.12
CA ALA A 271 -2.84 0.63 6.36
C ALA A 271 -2.89 2.02 6.98
N TYR A 272 -1.84 2.39 7.68
CA TYR A 272 -1.69 3.69 8.30
C TYR A 272 -0.28 4.21 8.13
N GLY A 273 -0.13 5.53 8.21
CA GLY A 273 1.18 6.18 8.21
C GLY A 273 1.12 7.55 8.85
N GLY A 274 2.26 8.02 9.33
CA GLY A 274 2.39 9.30 10.01
C GLY A 274 3.81 9.86 9.93
N SER A 275 3.87 11.19 9.88
CA SER A 275 5.11 11.96 9.94
C SER A 275 5.38 12.43 11.37
N LYS A 276 6.65 12.45 11.75
CA LYS A 276 7.09 12.88 13.09
C LYS A 276 6.72 14.34 13.31
N VAL A 277 6.08 14.63 14.44
CA VAL A 277 5.73 16.00 14.82
C VAL A 277 7.01 16.74 15.21
N ALA A 278 7.28 17.88 14.57
CA ALA A 278 8.36 18.78 14.99
C ALA A 278 8.05 19.33 16.38
N LYS A 279 8.97 19.13 17.34
CA LYS A 279 8.91 19.73 18.67
C LYS A 279 9.36 21.19 18.64
#